data_AF-A0A7K6GJ24-F1
#
_entry.id   AF-A0A7K6GJ24-F1
#
_cell.length_a   1.000
_cell.length_b   1.000
_cell.length_c   1.000
_cell.angle_alpha   90.00
_cell.angle_beta   90.00
_cell.angle_gamma   90.00
#
_symmetry.space_group_name_H-M   'P 1'
#
loop_
_entity.id
_entity.type
_entity.pdbx_description
1 polymer ?
#
loop_
_entity_poly.entity_id
_entity_poly.type
_entity_poly.pdbx_seq_one_letter_code
_entity_poly.pdbx_strand_id
1 'polypeptide(L)'
;LFPEIITTEQQSLVLVKRLLAISVSCITYMRGLFPESSYGTRYLDDLCLKILREDKSCLGSLQIVKWIQGCFDALEKQYVSVFFTFLNGTLTELYQFKFKYKNKVPQMDISSNQTEFVTGLCSKDVKQASRRLLRTLYLLMQNLRPLPNDITLTMKLLYYNDVTPEDYQPPGFKEDTGSGDLLFGGDPVNLRVGSVSTDFHLMKVKVTTDKKRLRKADSNLIQKNGPTEISHQGLDCEEEEEEESTKINLLNLAFSQEEVIGPEKKRKVSEPEKLLLNCRK
;
A
#
# COMPACT_ATOMS: atom_id res chain seq x y z
N LEU A 1 13.93 -7.10 14.64
CA LEU A 1 12.69 -6.89 13.84
C LEU A 1 12.82 -7.50 12.44
N PHE A 2 13.93 -7.30 11.73
CA PHE A 2 14.15 -7.85 10.39
C PHE A 2 15.20 -8.98 10.40
N PRO A 3 15.13 -9.94 9.45
CA PRO A 3 16.19 -10.94 9.27
C PRO A 3 17.53 -10.25 8.93
N GLU A 4 18.64 -10.86 9.36
CA GLU A 4 19.99 -10.30 9.14
C GLU A 4 20.53 -10.60 7.75
N ILE A 5 20.12 -11.74 7.17
CA ILE A 5 20.53 -12.23 5.87
C ILE A 5 19.26 -12.66 5.13
N ILE A 6 19.16 -12.29 3.86
CA ILE A 6 18.06 -12.64 2.97
C ILE A 6 18.67 -13.30 1.75
N THR A 7 18.65 -14.63 1.73
CA THR A 7 19.16 -15.46 0.62
C THR A 7 18.07 -16.34 0.03
N THR A 8 16.95 -16.51 0.73
CA THR A 8 15.83 -17.34 0.28
C THR A 8 14.56 -16.53 0.10
N GLU A 9 13.69 -17.05 -0.76
CA GLU A 9 12.36 -16.49 -0.99
C GLU A 9 11.54 -16.44 0.31
N GLN A 10 11.62 -17.49 1.13
CA GLN A 10 10.95 -17.55 2.43
C GLN A 10 11.42 -16.44 3.38
N GLN A 11 12.73 -16.17 3.44
CA GLN A 11 13.25 -15.07 4.26
C GLN A 11 12.79 -13.70 3.73
N SER A 12 12.75 -13.53 2.41
CA SER A 12 12.20 -12.33 1.79
C SER A 12 10.71 -12.14 2.10
N LEU A 13 9.93 -13.21 2.02
CA LEU A 13 8.50 -13.18 2.34
C LEU A 13 8.27 -12.81 3.81
N VAL A 14 9.05 -13.39 4.72
CA VAL A 14 9.02 -13.04 6.16
C VAL A 14 9.35 -11.56 6.37
N LEU A 15 10.32 -11.00 5.64
CA LEU A 15 10.62 -9.57 5.69
C LEU A 15 9.41 -8.74 5.24
N VAL A 16 8.85 -9.02 4.07
CA VAL A 16 7.73 -8.25 3.48
C VAL A 16 6.51 -8.27 4.41
N LYS A 17 6.15 -9.45 4.93
CA LYS A 17 5.06 -9.59 5.91
C LYS A 17 5.29 -8.77 7.16
N ARG A 18 6.52 -8.82 7.71
CA ARG A 18 6.88 -8.02 8.89
C ARG A 18 6.82 -6.52 8.60
N LEU A 19 7.32 -6.08 7.45
CA LEU A 19 7.25 -4.68 7.04
C LEU A 19 5.81 -4.20 6.89
N LEU A 20 4.94 -4.98 6.26
CA LEU A 20 3.52 -4.69 6.15
C LEU A 20 2.88 -4.54 7.54
N ALA A 21 3.04 -5.54 8.42
CA ALA A 21 2.45 -5.50 9.76
C ALA A 21 2.96 -4.33 10.60
N ILE A 22 4.27 -4.04 10.57
CA ILE A 22 4.84 -2.89 11.30
C ILE A 22 4.31 -1.57 10.73
N SER A 23 4.20 -1.45 9.40
CA SER A 23 3.71 -0.23 8.75
C SER A 23 2.24 0.02 9.07
N VAL A 24 1.38 -1.00 8.99
CA VAL A 24 -0.04 -0.91 9.37
C VAL A 24 -0.17 -0.61 10.87
N SER A 25 0.67 -1.19 11.72
CA SER A 25 0.70 -0.88 13.16
C SER A 25 1.09 0.58 13.40
N CYS A 26 2.09 1.09 12.69
CA CYS A 26 2.51 2.49 12.76
C CYS A 26 1.39 3.44 12.35
N ILE A 27 0.72 3.17 11.22
CA ILE A 27 -0.43 3.96 10.76
C ILE A 27 -1.53 3.93 11.82
N THR A 28 -2.02 2.76 12.20
CA THR A 28 -3.15 2.63 13.14
C THR A 28 -2.86 3.28 14.50
N TYR A 29 -1.61 3.17 14.99
CA TYR A 29 -1.20 3.81 16.24
C TYR A 29 -1.15 5.33 16.13
N MET A 30 -0.44 5.86 15.13
CA MET A 30 -0.24 7.30 14.95
C MET A 30 -1.52 8.03 14.54
N ARG A 31 -2.46 7.31 13.92
CA ARG A 31 -3.82 7.80 13.65
C ARG A 31 -4.77 7.65 14.84
N GLY A 32 -4.33 7.06 15.95
CA GLY A 32 -5.09 6.96 17.19
C GLY A 32 -6.31 6.02 17.10
N LEU A 33 -6.21 4.95 16.31
CA LEU A 33 -7.37 4.10 16.01
C LEU A 33 -7.78 3.18 17.16
N PHE A 34 -6.82 2.74 17.98
CA PHE A 34 -7.04 1.76 19.05
C PHE A 34 -6.39 2.19 20.37
N PRO A 35 -6.86 1.68 21.53
CA PRO A 35 -6.27 1.96 22.84
C PRO A 35 -4.83 1.45 22.97
N GLU A 36 -4.11 1.96 23.97
CA GLU A 36 -2.69 1.62 24.18
C GLU A 36 -2.49 0.13 24.51
N SER A 37 -3.50 -0.48 25.15
CA SER A 37 -3.53 -1.92 25.47
C SER A 37 -3.40 -2.81 24.24
N SER A 38 -3.89 -2.35 23.09
CA SER A 38 -3.86 -3.08 21.83
C SER A 38 -2.50 -3.05 21.13
N TYR A 39 -1.50 -2.39 21.72
CA TYR A 39 -0.17 -2.25 21.14
C TYR A 39 0.95 -2.74 22.07
N GLY A 40 1.97 -3.29 21.44
CA GLY A 40 3.24 -3.61 22.05
C GLY A 40 4.35 -2.66 21.66
N THR A 41 5.13 -2.19 22.61
CA THR A 41 6.33 -1.40 22.30
C THR A 41 7.47 -2.29 21.80
N ARG A 42 8.09 -1.87 20.69
CA ARG A 42 9.34 -2.39 20.14
C ARG A 42 10.21 -1.22 19.68
N TYR A 43 11.52 -1.38 19.73
CA TYR A 43 12.45 -0.35 19.29
C TYR A 43 13.11 -0.75 17.98
N LEU A 44 13.21 0.21 17.07
CA LEU A 44 14.01 0.12 15.86
C LEU A 44 15.00 1.30 15.85
N ASP A 45 16.23 1.02 16.24
CA ASP A 45 17.24 2.03 16.52
C ASP A 45 16.70 3.03 17.58
N ASP A 46 16.50 4.30 17.24
CA ASP A 46 15.94 5.38 18.07
C ASP A 46 14.40 5.49 18.02
N LEU A 47 13.74 4.76 17.12
CA LEU A 47 12.28 4.83 16.98
C LEU A 47 11.55 3.89 17.96
N CYS A 48 10.60 4.47 18.69
CA CYS A 48 9.60 3.73 19.46
C CYS A 48 8.44 3.31 18.54
N LEU A 49 8.42 2.04 18.15
CA LEU A 49 7.38 1.45 17.30
C LEU A 49 6.34 0.75 18.17
N LYS A 50 5.08 1.00 17.83
CA LYS A 50 3.92 0.39 18.48
C LYS A 50 3.37 -0.66 17.53
N ILE A 51 3.55 -1.91 17.93
CA ILE A 51 3.19 -3.08 17.14
C ILE A 51 1.82 -3.54 17.58
N LEU A 52 0.87 -3.59 16.65
CA LEU A 52 -0.48 -4.04 16.94
C LEU A 52 -0.45 -5.48 17.44
N ARG A 53 -1.24 -5.77 18.48
CA ARG A 53 -1.39 -7.09 19.07
C ARG A 53 -2.85 -7.48 19.03
N GLU A 54 -3.11 -8.77 19.10
CA GLU A 54 -4.46 -9.27 19.32
C GLU A 54 -4.91 -8.89 20.73
N ASP A 55 -5.87 -7.98 20.81
CA ASP A 55 -6.47 -7.55 22.06
C ASP A 55 -7.96 -7.92 22.06
N LYS A 56 -8.30 -8.94 22.85
CA LYS A 56 -9.68 -9.45 22.95
C LYS A 56 -10.67 -8.40 23.46
N SER A 57 -10.18 -7.36 24.14
CA SER A 57 -11.02 -6.27 24.62
C SER A 57 -11.32 -5.21 23.56
N CYS A 58 -10.60 -5.21 22.43
CA CYS A 58 -10.80 -4.28 21.33
C CYS A 58 -11.04 -5.04 20.00
N LEU A 59 -12.31 -5.25 19.67
CA LEU A 59 -12.73 -5.95 18.44
C LEU A 59 -12.13 -5.32 17.18
N GLY A 60 -11.98 -4.00 17.16
CA GLY A 60 -11.36 -3.28 16.06
C GLY A 60 -9.91 -3.70 15.80
N SER A 61 -9.11 -3.82 16.87
CA SER A 61 -7.72 -4.27 16.75
C SER A 61 -7.62 -5.71 16.24
N LEU A 62 -8.49 -6.60 16.74
CA LEU A 62 -8.58 -7.99 16.29
C LEU A 62 -8.90 -8.07 14.80
N GLN A 63 -9.83 -7.23 14.33
CA GLN A 63 -10.23 -7.21 12.94
C GLN A 63 -9.08 -6.82 12.02
N ILE A 64 -8.27 -5.83 12.41
CA ILE A 64 -7.08 -5.44 11.64
C ILE A 64 -6.04 -6.56 11.61
N VAL A 65 -5.83 -7.26 12.72
CA VAL A 65 -4.91 -8.40 12.75
C VAL A 65 -5.40 -9.50 11.79
N LYS A 66 -6.71 -9.81 11.77
CA LYS A 66 -7.29 -10.75 10.82
C LYS A 66 -7.07 -10.32 9.37
N TRP A 67 -7.25 -9.04 9.04
CA TRP A 67 -7.01 -8.57 7.68
C TRP A 67 -5.53 -8.63 7.29
N ILE A 68 -4.61 -8.35 8.22
CA ILE A 68 -3.17 -8.54 7.98
C ILE A 68 -2.87 -10.02 7.72
N GLN A 69 -3.46 -10.93 8.49
CA GLN A 69 -3.33 -12.38 8.29
C GLN A 69 -3.89 -12.83 6.92
N GLY A 70 -5.04 -12.31 6.50
CA GLY A 70 -5.59 -12.57 5.16
C GLY A 70 -4.67 -12.09 4.04
N CYS A 71 -4.06 -10.92 4.20
CA CYS A 71 -3.05 -10.43 3.26
C CYS A 71 -1.78 -11.30 3.27
N PHE A 72 -1.38 -11.85 4.42
CA PHE A 72 -0.25 -12.77 4.49
C PHE A 72 -0.50 -14.07 3.72
N ASP A 73 -1.73 -14.60 3.77
CA ASP A 73 -2.13 -15.76 2.97
C ASP A 73 -2.04 -15.48 1.47
N ALA A 74 -2.51 -14.30 1.05
CA ALA A 74 -2.43 -13.86 -0.35
C ALA A 74 -1.00 -13.60 -0.82
N LEU A 75 -0.13 -13.06 0.06
CA LEU A 75 1.29 -12.86 -0.21
C LEU A 75 2.04 -14.20 -0.36
N GLU A 76 1.72 -15.21 0.45
CA GLU A 76 2.32 -16.55 0.33
C GLU A 76 2.03 -17.20 -1.01
N LYS A 77 0.83 -16.98 -1.53
CA LYS A 77 0.37 -17.51 -2.82
C LYS A 77 0.75 -16.60 -3.99
N GLN A 78 1.40 -15.46 -3.72
CA GLN A 78 1.75 -14.43 -4.70
C GLN A 78 0.54 -13.86 -5.47
N TYR A 79 -0.65 -13.88 -4.86
CA TYR A 79 -1.89 -13.45 -5.50
C TYR A 79 -2.13 -11.95 -5.40
N VAL A 80 -1.68 -11.29 -4.34
CA VAL A 80 -1.97 -9.86 -4.11
C VAL A 80 -0.99 -8.95 -4.86
N SER A 81 -1.53 -7.97 -5.59
CA SER A 81 -0.76 -6.90 -6.25
C SER A 81 -0.77 -5.61 -5.42
N VAL A 82 -1.91 -5.29 -4.81
CA VAL A 82 -2.07 -4.09 -3.98
C VAL A 82 -2.89 -4.40 -2.74
N PHE A 83 -2.39 -3.93 -1.60
CA PHE A 83 -3.14 -3.82 -0.37
C PHE A 83 -3.32 -2.34 -0.07
N PHE A 84 -4.54 -1.90 0.19
CA PHE A 84 -4.73 -0.53 0.63
C PHE A 84 -5.77 -0.39 1.72
N THR A 85 -5.58 0.63 2.55
CA THR A 85 -6.50 0.97 3.63
C THR A 85 -6.91 2.41 3.50
N PHE A 86 -8.19 2.69 3.64
CA PHE A 86 -8.70 4.04 3.59
C PHE A 86 -9.68 4.38 4.69
N LEU A 87 -9.76 5.67 4.97
CA LEU A 87 -10.62 6.25 5.98
C LEU A 87 -11.76 7.05 5.33
N ASN A 88 -12.99 6.69 5.69
CA ASN A 88 -14.29 7.29 5.31
C ASN A 88 -14.85 7.00 3.92
N GLY A 89 -16.18 7.10 3.81
CA GLY A 89 -16.93 6.97 2.55
C GLY A 89 -16.66 8.09 1.54
N THR A 90 -16.17 9.24 2.03
CA THR A 90 -15.38 10.20 1.23
C THR A 90 -13.92 9.98 1.59
N LEU A 91 -13.13 9.57 0.60
CA LEU A 91 -11.75 9.13 0.78
C LEU A 91 -10.91 10.28 1.38
N THR A 92 -10.51 10.15 2.65
CA THR A 92 -9.75 11.20 3.36
C THR A 92 -8.24 10.94 3.31
N GLU A 93 -7.87 9.69 3.57
CA GLU A 93 -6.49 9.18 3.56
C GLU A 93 -6.50 7.78 2.97
N LEU A 94 -5.55 7.50 2.09
CA LEU A 94 -5.32 6.22 1.43
C LEU A 94 -3.89 5.78 1.68
N TYR A 95 -3.72 4.60 2.27
CA TYR A 95 -2.43 3.98 2.51
C TYR A 95 -2.29 2.79 1.57
N GLN A 96 -1.36 2.87 0.62
CA GLN A 96 -1.23 1.89 -0.44
C GLN A 96 0.11 1.15 -0.35
N PHE A 97 0.02 -0.17 -0.38
CA PHE A 97 1.12 -1.12 -0.39
C PHE A 97 1.07 -1.87 -1.71
N LYS A 98 2.02 -1.64 -2.61
CA LYS A 98 2.12 -2.36 -3.88
C LYS A 98 3.18 -3.46 -3.75
N PHE A 99 2.84 -4.66 -4.22
CA PHE A 99 3.71 -5.83 -4.22
C PHE A 99 4.01 -6.29 -5.63
N LYS A 100 5.27 -6.58 -5.94
CA LYS A 100 5.69 -7.32 -7.13
C LYS A 100 6.50 -8.54 -6.71
N TYR A 101 6.33 -9.64 -7.41
CA TYR A 101 7.05 -10.90 -7.20
C TYR A 101 8.04 -11.10 -8.34
N LYS A 102 9.28 -11.47 -8.02
CA LYS A 102 10.32 -11.75 -9.02
C LYS A 102 10.37 -13.26 -9.24
N ASN A 103 10.00 -13.69 -10.44
CA ASN A 103 10.17 -15.08 -10.86
C ASN A 103 11.62 -15.31 -11.29
N LYS A 104 12.21 -16.44 -10.88
CA LYS A 104 13.60 -16.82 -11.22
C LYS A 104 13.80 -17.25 -12.68
N VAL A 105 12.92 -16.87 -13.61
CA VAL A 105 13.18 -17.18 -15.01
C VAL A 105 14.29 -16.23 -15.46
N PRO A 106 15.47 -16.72 -15.89
CA PRO A 106 16.48 -15.86 -16.45
C PRO A 106 15.94 -15.37 -17.80
N GLN A 107 15.35 -14.18 -17.80
CA GLN A 107 14.95 -13.50 -19.02
C GLN A 107 16.19 -12.76 -19.52
N MET A 108 16.82 -13.29 -20.57
CA MET A 108 17.87 -12.57 -21.31
C MET A 108 17.17 -11.46 -22.08
N ASP A 109 17.08 -10.27 -21.47
CA ASP A 109 16.50 -9.10 -22.12
C ASP A 109 17.63 -8.24 -22.70
N ILE A 110 17.77 -8.27 -24.02
CA ILE A 110 18.58 -7.31 -24.77
C ILE A 110 17.64 -6.15 -25.13
N SER A 111 17.28 -5.36 -24.13
CA SER A 111 16.66 -4.06 -24.34
C SER A 111 17.24 -3.07 -23.34
N SER A 112 18.02 -2.15 -23.89
CA SER A 112 18.53 -0.97 -23.20
C SER A 112 17.34 -0.08 -22.88
N ASN A 113 17.11 0.16 -21.58
CA ASN A 113 16.65 1.40 -20.93
C ASN A 113 16.17 1.04 -19.51
N GLN A 114 17.14 0.94 -18.60
CA GLN A 114 16.96 0.33 -17.27
C GLN A 114 16.20 1.28 -16.33
N THR A 115 14.96 0.92 -15.97
CA THR A 115 14.54 1.14 -14.59
C THR A 115 15.37 0.17 -13.75
N GLU A 116 16.38 0.69 -13.03
CA GLU A 116 17.33 -0.14 -12.27
C GLU A 116 16.61 -0.93 -11.16
N PHE A 117 16.09 -2.10 -11.51
CA PHE A 117 15.99 -3.22 -10.61
C PHE A 117 17.41 -3.67 -10.32
N VAL A 118 18.04 -3.08 -9.31
CA VAL A 118 19.39 -3.49 -8.89
C VAL A 118 19.32 -4.94 -8.41
N THR A 119 19.71 -5.86 -9.28
CA THR A 119 19.94 -7.28 -8.97
C THR A 119 21.26 -7.37 -8.19
N GLY A 120 21.24 -8.05 -7.04
CA GLY A 120 22.42 -8.19 -6.18
C GLY A 120 22.48 -7.23 -4.98
N LEU A 121 21.34 -6.83 -4.43
CA LEU A 121 21.32 -5.95 -3.25
C LEU A 121 21.82 -6.70 -2.00
N CYS A 122 22.77 -6.12 -1.26
CA CYS A 122 23.23 -6.73 -0.02
C CYS A 122 22.12 -6.70 1.04
N SER A 123 22.05 -7.72 1.90
CA SER A 123 21.11 -7.72 3.05
C SER A 123 21.22 -6.46 3.92
N LYS A 124 22.42 -5.85 3.98
CA LYS A 124 22.64 -4.55 4.66
C LYS A 124 21.82 -3.43 4.04
N ASP A 125 21.76 -3.35 2.72
CA ASP A 125 21.02 -2.33 1.98
C ASP A 125 19.51 -2.55 2.13
N VAL A 126 19.05 -3.81 2.10
CA VAL A 126 17.64 -4.15 2.34
C VAL A 126 17.21 -3.71 3.74
N LYS A 127 18.06 -3.96 4.75
CA LYS A 127 17.80 -3.54 6.14
C LYS A 127 17.80 -2.01 6.27
N GLN A 128 18.69 -1.31 5.57
CA GLN A 128 18.73 0.14 5.54
C GLN A 128 17.49 0.74 4.85
N ALA A 129 17.07 0.19 3.70
CA ALA A 129 15.86 0.57 3.00
C ALA A 129 14.61 0.35 3.89
N SER A 130 14.54 -0.78 4.58
CA SER A 130 13.47 -1.11 5.53
C SER A 130 13.38 -0.08 6.66
N ARG A 131 14.52 0.30 7.24
CA ARG A 131 14.61 1.32 8.28
C ARG A 131 14.21 2.70 7.76
N ARG A 132 14.69 3.08 6.57
CA ARG A 132 14.37 4.36 5.95
C ARG A 132 12.87 4.46 5.67
N LEU A 133 12.27 3.41 5.12
CA LEU A 133 10.83 3.35 4.87
C LEU A 133 10.03 3.59 6.15
N LEU A 134 10.35 2.89 7.23
CA LEU A 134 9.63 3.05 8.50
C LEU A 134 9.84 4.43 9.14
N ARG A 135 11.06 4.99 9.07
CA ARG A 135 11.33 6.36 9.51
C ARG A 135 10.52 7.39 8.72
N THR A 136 10.53 7.31 7.39
CA THR A 136 9.75 8.20 6.53
C THR A 136 8.27 8.08 6.83
N LEU A 137 7.75 6.85 6.99
CA LEU A 137 6.34 6.63 7.32
C LEU A 137 5.99 7.27 8.67
N TYR A 138 6.80 7.03 9.70
CA TYR A 138 6.59 7.56 11.04
C TYR A 138 6.57 9.10 11.05
N LEU A 139 7.56 9.75 10.43
CA LEU A 139 7.64 11.20 10.31
C LEU A 139 6.47 11.77 9.49
N LEU A 140 6.08 11.10 8.41
CA LEU A 140 4.94 11.50 7.62
C LEU A 140 3.66 11.49 8.46
N MET A 141 3.43 10.43 9.25
CA MET A 141 2.25 10.33 10.11
C MET A 141 2.21 11.44 11.17
N GLN A 142 3.35 11.89 11.69
CA GLN A 142 3.43 13.04 12.62
C GLN A 142 3.04 14.37 11.95
N ASN A 143 3.28 14.50 10.65
CA ASN A 143 2.99 15.70 9.87
C ASN A 143 1.55 15.77 9.34
N LEU A 144 0.75 14.71 9.51
CA LEU A 144 -0.67 14.73 9.19
C LEU A 144 -1.49 15.34 10.35
N ARG A 145 -2.51 16.12 10.00
CA ARG A 145 -3.49 16.61 10.99
C ARG A 145 -4.25 15.43 11.63
N PRO A 146 -4.83 15.60 12.84
CA PRO A 146 -5.69 14.59 13.46
C PRO A 146 -6.85 14.18 12.55
N LEU A 147 -7.31 12.94 12.68
CA LEU A 147 -8.49 12.45 11.95
C LEU A 147 -9.77 13.13 12.45
N PRO A 148 -10.80 13.30 11.60
CA PRO A 148 -12.14 13.68 12.04
C PRO A 148 -12.69 12.72 13.11
N ASN A 149 -13.74 13.09 13.85
CA ASN A 149 -14.27 12.25 14.94
C ASN A 149 -14.86 10.92 14.45
N ASP A 150 -15.59 10.96 13.35
CA ASP A 150 -16.17 9.75 12.75
C ASP A 150 -15.25 9.23 11.66
N ILE A 151 -14.69 8.04 11.89
CA ILE A 151 -13.93 7.33 10.87
C ILE A 151 -14.41 5.90 10.69
N THR A 152 -14.49 5.48 9.44
CA THR A 152 -14.56 4.06 9.08
C THR A 152 -13.27 3.68 8.38
N LEU A 153 -12.59 2.66 8.89
CA LEU A 153 -11.43 2.09 8.23
C LEU A 153 -11.87 0.90 7.37
N THR A 154 -11.59 0.98 6.07
CA THR A 154 -11.83 -0.10 5.10
C THR A 154 -10.51 -0.56 4.52
N MET A 155 -10.36 -1.86 4.31
CA MET A 155 -9.15 -2.47 3.75
C MET A 155 -9.52 -3.30 2.53
N LYS A 156 -8.88 -3.04 1.39
CA LYS A 156 -9.10 -3.79 0.15
C LYS A 156 -7.83 -4.48 -0.33
N LEU A 157 -8.04 -5.65 -0.93
CA LEU A 157 -7.03 -6.42 -1.64
C LEU A 157 -7.34 -6.41 -3.13
N LEU A 158 -6.34 -6.09 -3.95
CA LEU A 158 -6.35 -6.27 -5.39
C LEU A 158 -5.44 -7.44 -5.75
N TYR A 159 -5.90 -8.30 -6.64
CA TYR A 159 -5.20 -9.52 -7.04
C TYR A 159 -4.57 -9.40 -8.44
N TYR A 160 -3.63 -10.30 -8.71
CA TYR A 160 -3.14 -10.63 -10.05
C TYR A 160 -4.14 -11.59 -10.71
N ASN A 161 -4.81 -11.14 -11.77
CA ASN A 161 -5.90 -11.86 -12.43
C ASN A 161 -5.46 -13.17 -13.10
N ASP A 162 -4.18 -13.26 -13.48
CA ASP A 162 -3.57 -14.36 -14.22
C ASP A 162 -3.27 -15.58 -13.33
N VAL A 163 -3.04 -15.37 -12.03
CA VAL A 163 -2.65 -16.43 -11.10
C VAL A 163 -3.67 -16.73 -10.01
N THR A 164 -4.65 -15.85 -9.79
CA THR A 164 -5.57 -15.96 -8.65
C THR A 164 -6.85 -16.70 -9.03
N PRO A 165 -7.20 -17.82 -8.37
CA PRO A 165 -8.44 -18.53 -8.63
C PRO A 165 -9.71 -17.69 -8.37
N GLU A 166 -10.77 -17.94 -9.14
CA GLU A 166 -12.05 -17.22 -9.02
C GLU A 166 -12.75 -17.49 -7.68
N ASP A 167 -12.53 -18.65 -7.06
CA ASP A 167 -13.08 -19.04 -5.76
C ASP A 167 -12.18 -18.65 -4.58
N TYR A 168 -10.99 -18.11 -4.82
CA TYR A 168 -10.06 -17.72 -3.76
C TYR A 168 -10.62 -16.56 -2.91
N GLN A 169 -10.74 -16.78 -1.61
CA GLN A 169 -11.19 -15.78 -0.65
C GLN A 169 -10.21 -15.74 0.54
N PRO A 170 -9.40 -14.67 0.71
CA PRO A 170 -8.48 -14.61 1.83
C PRO A 170 -9.22 -14.49 3.17
N PRO A 171 -8.68 -15.09 4.25
CA PRO A 171 -9.27 -15.00 5.58
C PRO A 171 -9.55 -13.56 6.03
N GLY A 172 -10.77 -13.30 6.51
CA GLY A 172 -11.20 -11.98 6.99
C GLY A 172 -11.64 -11.00 5.91
N PHE A 173 -11.66 -11.44 4.66
CA PHE A 173 -12.18 -10.69 3.52
C PHE A 173 -13.34 -11.44 2.87
N LYS A 174 -14.14 -10.70 2.11
CA LYS A 174 -15.19 -11.18 1.20
C LYS A 174 -15.04 -10.51 -0.16
N GLU A 175 -15.64 -11.07 -1.19
CA GLU A 175 -15.68 -10.43 -2.51
C GLU A 175 -16.33 -9.03 -2.43
N ASP A 176 -15.70 -8.06 -3.09
CA ASP A 176 -16.23 -6.71 -3.20
C ASP A 176 -17.27 -6.67 -4.33
N THR A 177 -18.55 -6.69 -3.95
CA THR A 177 -19.68 -6.52 -4.87
C THR A 177 -20.01 -5.04 -5.13
N GLY A 178 -19.26 -4.11 -4.54
CA GLY A 178 -19.49 -2.67 -4.64
C GLY A 178 -18.90 -2.07 -5.92
N SER A 179 -19.71 -1.31 -6.66
CA SER A 179 -19.32 -0.54 -7.84
C SER A 179 -18.80 0.87 -7.49
N GLY A 180 -18.24 1.05 -6.29
CA GLY A 180 -17.96 2.37 -5.75
C GLY A 180 -16.56 2.85 -6.09
N ASP A 181 -16.43 3.76 -7.06
CA ASP A 181 -15.18 4.52 -7.25
C ASP A 181 -14.80 5.25 -5.97
N LEU A 182 -13.52 5.16 -5.60
CA LEU A 182 -13.01 5.78 -4.38
C LEU A 182 -12.61 7.22 -4.69
N LEU A 183 -13.59 8.13 -4.57
CA LEU A 183 -13.37 9.54 -4.84
C LEU A 183 -12.85 10.27 -3.59
N PHE A 184 -11.76 11.02 -3.77
CA PHE A 184 -11.27 11.95 -2.76
C PHE A 184 -12.22 13.14 -2.64
N GLY A 185 -12.62 13.47 -1.41
CA GLY A 185 -13.48 14.62 -1.14
C GLY A 185 -12.78 15.98 -1.27
N GLY A 186 -11.51 16.02 -1.67
CA GLY A 186 -10.67 17.21 -1.69
C GLY A 186 -9.54 17.13 -2.72
N ASP A 187 -8.46 17.90 -2.53
CA ASP A 187 -7.29 17.95 -3.44
C ASP A 187 -6.24 16.90 -3.01
N PRO A 188 -6.19 15.71 -3.65
CA PRO A 188 -5.31 14.64 -3.22
C PRO A 188 -3.84 14.94 -3.52
N VAL A 189 -2.97 14.60 -2.59
CA VAL A 189 -1.51 14.65 -2.75
C VAL A 189 -0.95 13.26 -2.54
N ASN A 190 -0.23 12.74 -3.54
CA ASN A 190 0.46 11.45 -3.44
C ASN A 190 1.87 11.65 -2.87
N LEU A 191 2.17 10.92 -1.80
CA LEU A 191 3.44 10.97 -1.07
C LEU A 191 4.10 9.60 -1.16
N ARG A 192 5.26 9.54 -1.83
CA ARG A 192 6.07 8.32 -1.90
C ARG A 192 6.82 8.14 -0.58
N VAL A 193 6.44 7.13 0.20
CA VAL A 193 7.09 6.85 1.49
C VAL A 193 8.41 6.10 1.29
N GLY A 194 8.44 5.15 0.37
CA GLY A 194 9.63 4.39 0.02
C GLY A 194 9.33 3.03 -0.57
N SER A 195 10.39 2.28 -0.85
CA SER A 195 10.34 0.92 -1.36
C SER A 195 11.42 0.05 -0.72
N VAL A 196 11.15 -1.25 -0.66
CA VAL A 196 12.11 -2.29 -0.27
C VAL A 196 12.07 -3.37 -1.32
N SER A 197 13.20 -3.59 -1.99
CA SER A 197 13.38 -4.68 -2.96
C SER A 197 14.34 -5.71 -2.38
N THR A 198 13.99 -6.98 -2.56
CA THR A 198 14.91 -8.12 -2.47
C THR A 198 15.07 -8.73 -3.87
N ASP A 199 15.76 -9.86 -3.95
CA ASP A 199 15.83 -10.66 -5.19
C ASP A 199 14.52 -11.40 -5.51
N PHE A 200 13.55 -11.42 -4.57
CA PHE A 200 12.32 -12.19 -4.70
C PHE A 200 11.06 -11.33 -4.67
N HIS A 201 11.07 -10.23 -3.92
CA HIS A 201 9.89 -9.41 -3.69
C HIS A 201 10.24 -7.92 -3.73
N LEU A 202 9.31 -7.11 -4.21
CA LEU A 202 9.34 -5.66 -4.11
C LEU A 202 8.08 -5.18 -3.40
N MET A 203 8.26 -4.38 -2.34
CA MET A 203 7.18 -3.70 -1.64
C MET A 203 7.37 -2.18 -1.78
N LYS A 204 6.37 -1.46 -2.32
CA LYS A 204 6.34 0.01 -2.38
C LYS A 204 5.22 0.54 -1.50
N VAL A 205 5.48 1.62 -0.77
CA VAL A 205 4.49 2.29 0.09
C VAL A 205 4.23 3.71 -0.41
N LYS A 206 2.96 4.02 -0.66
CA LYS A 206 2.47 5.35 -1.04
C LYS A 206 1.37 5.77 -0.06
N VAL A 207 1.29 7.06 0.24
CA VAL A 207 0.22 7.65 1.05
C VAL A 207 -0.41 8.77 0.24
N THR A 208 -1.72 8.72 0.05
CA THR A 208 -2.48 9.80 -0.58
C THR A 208 -3.38 10.45 0.46
N THR A 209 -3.35 11.78 0.56
CA THR A 209 -4.15 12.55 1.53
C THR A 209 -4.56 13.89 0.94
N ASP A 210 -5.61 14.50 1.47
CA ASP A 210 -5.95 15.89 1.13
C ASP A 210 -4.81 16.84 1.53
N LYS A 211 -4.38 17.67 0.59
CA LYS A 211 -3.35 18.71 0.75
C LYS A 211 -3.52 19.57 2.01
N LYS A 212 -4.76 19.89 2.39
CA LYS A 212 -5.09 20.71 3.56
C LYS A 212 -4.70 20.01 4.88
N ARG A 213 -4.56 18.67 4.86
CA ARG A 213 -4.21 17.85 6.04
C ARG A 213 -2.72 17.76 6.29
N LEU A 214 -1.87 18.16 5.34
CA LEU A 214 -0.43 18.23 5.54
C LEU A 214 -0.06 19.49 6.33
N ARG A 215 0.71 19.35 7.41
CA ARG A 215 1.36 20.50 8.06
C ARG A 215 2.39 21.07 7.08
N LYS A 216 2.56 22.40 7.02
CA LYS A 216 3.57 23.02 6.14
C LYS A 216 4.98 22.59 6.58
N ALA A 217 5.54 21.54 5.98
CA ALA A 217 6.96 21.17 6.07
C ALA A 217 7.41 20.25 4.92
N ASP A 218 8.58 20.61 4.37
CA ASP A 218 9.47 20.03 3.35
C ASP A 218 8.89 19.54 2.02
N SER A 219 9.16 20.36 1.00
CA SER A 219 8.90 20.15 -0.44
C SER A 219 9.44 18.84 -1.02
N ASN A 220 10.34 18.15 -0.33
CA ASN A 220 11.04 16.97 -0.85
C ASN A 220 10.17 15.70 -0.91
N LEU A 221 9.01 15.67 -0.22
CA LEU A 221 8.11 14.51 -0.21
C LEU A 221 6.91 14.66 -1.16
N ILE A 222 6.70 15.85 -1.73
CA ILE A 222 5.48 16.22 -2.44
C ILE A 222 5.72 16.15 -3.94
N GLN A 223 5.07 15.22 -4.65
CA GLN A 223 4.88 15.32 -6.09
C GLN A 223 3.50 15.88 -6.38
N LYS A 224 3.44 16.99 -7.13
CA LYS A 224 2.20 17.54 -7.66
C LYS A 224 1.87 16.80 -8.96
N ASN A 225 1.04 15.78 -8.87
CA ASN A 225 0.39 15.22 -10.06
C ASN A 225 -1.07 15.71 -10.05
N GLY A 226 -1.65 15.89 -11.24
CA GLY A 226 -3.01 16.40 -11.43
C GLY A 226 -4.10 15.52 -10.78
N PRO A 227 -5.39 15.85 -10.95
CA PRO A 227 -6.49 15.11 -10.35
C PRO A 227 -6.35 13.62 -10.73
N THR A 228 -6.04 12.79 -9.73
CA THR A 228 -5.86 11.35 -9.92
C THR A 228 -7.21 10.69 -9.66
N GLU A 229 -7.90 10.34 -10.74
CA GLU A 229 -9.09 9.50 -10.69
C GLU A 229 -8.63 8.05 -10.47
N ILE A 230 -9.00 7.45 -9.32
CA ILE A 230 -8.70 6.05 -9.04
C ILE A 230 -9.92 5.23 -9.52
N SER A 231 -9.99 4.99 -10.83
CA SER A 231 -10.99 4.10 -11.42
C SER A 231 -10.64 2.63 -11.15
N HIS A 232 -11.65 1.80 -10.89
CA HIS A 232 -11.52 0.34 -10.81
C HIS A 232 -11.15 -0.33 -12.14
N GLN A 233 -11.10 0.42 -13.25
CA GLN A 233 -10.80 -0.09 -14.60
C GLN A 233 -9.46 0.39 -15.20
N GLY A 234 -8.69 1.25 -14.52
CA GLY A 234 -7.52 1.90 -15.11
C GLY A 234 -6.17 1.64 -14.42
N LEU A 235 -5.77 0.39 -14.21
CA LEU A 235 -4.43 0.07 -13.69
C LEU A 235 -3.81 -1.13 -14.44
N ASP A 236 -3.89 -1.16 -15.76
CA ASP A 236 -2.87 -1.81 -16.61
C ASP A 236 -2.49 -0.78 -17.64
N CYS A 237 -1.37 -0.10 -17.40
CA CYS A 237 -0.44 0.32 -18.43
C CYS A 237 0.92 0.38 -17.74
N GLU A 238 1.93 -0.10 -18.44
CA GLU A 238 3.32 0.24 -18.20
C GLU A 238 3.45 1.75 -18.29
N GLU A 239 3.16 2.46 -17.19
CA GLU A 239 3.63 3.84 -17.05
C GLU A 239 5.08 3.76 -16.60
N GLU A 240 5.96 3.73 -17.59
CA GLU A 240 7.28 4.33 -17.47
C GLU A 240 7.08 5.75 -16.94
N GLU A 241 7.45 5.98 -15.67
CA GLU A 241 7.60 7.35 -15.16
C GLU A 241 8.85 7.93 -15.85
N GLU A 242 8.68 8.48 -17.07
CA GLU A 242 9.71 9.30 -17.71
C GLU A 242 9.99 10.52 -16.82
N GLU A 243 11.21 10.61 -16.31
CA GLU A 243 11.78 11.86 -15.82
C GLU A 243 12.23 12.68 -17.03
N GLU A 244 11.46 13.68 -17.48
CA GLU A 244 12.09 14.78 -18.21
C GLU A 244 11.45 16.16 -18.02
N SER A 245 12.34 17.13 -18.10
CA SER A 245 12.23 18.53 -17.74
C SER A 245 11.32 19.38 -18.63
N THR A 246 10.70 20.39 -18.02
CA THR A 246 10.22 21.68 -18.58
C THR A 246 10.18 21.85 -20.12
N LYS A 247 8.97 21.92 -20.69
CA LYS A 247 8.36 23.11 -21.32
C LYS A 247 6.96 22.81 -21.87
N ILE A 248 6.08 23.80 -21.74
CA ILE A 248 4.67 23.80 -22.14
C ILE A 248 4.56 23.73 -23.68
N ASN A 249 3.68 22.89 -24.22
CA ASN A 249 2.78 23.26 -25.30
C ASN A 249 1.52 22.38 -25.29
N LEU A 250 0.39 23.07 -25.18
CA LEU A 250 -0.98 22.57 -25.32
C LEU A 250 -1.19 21.97 -26.71
N LEU A 251 -1.91 20.84 -26.82
CA LEU A 251 -2.87 20.63 -27.92
C LEU A 251 -3.81 19.46 -27.62
N ASN A 252 -5.10 19.78 -27.78
CA ASN A 252 -6.24 18.88 -27.75
C ASN A 252 -6.04 17.67 -28.67
N LEU A 253 -6.59 16.51 -28.29
CA LEU A 253 -7.13 15.61 -29.29
C LEU A 253 -8.44 14.97 -28.81
N ALA A 254 -9.49 15.37 -29.51
CA ALA A 254 -10.84 14.85 -29.40
C ALA A 254 -10.92 13.39 -29.83
N PHE A 255 -11.84 12.68 -29.19
CA PHE A 255 -12.36 11.37 -29.53
C PHE A 255 -12.64 11.22 -31.02
N SER A 256 -12.12 10.17 -31.63
CA SER A 256 -12.75 9.51 -32.77
C SER A 256 -13.18 8.13 -32.30
N GLN A 257 -14.48 7.88 -32.44
CA GLN A 257 -15.11 6.60 -32.17
C GLN A 257 -14.59 5.56 -33.15
N GLU A 258 -14.13 4.43 -32.63
CA GLU A 258 -14.30 3.14 -33.28
C GLU A 258 -14.56 2.10 -32.18
N GLU A 259 -15.77 1.55 -32.20
CA GLU A 259 -16.14 0.40 -31.37
C GLU A 259 -15.23 -0.78 -31.70
N VAL A 260 -14.54 -1.31 -30.69
CA VAL A 260 -14.09 -2.71 -30.71
C VAL A 260 -14.65 -3.39 -29.47
N ILE A 261 -15.71 -4.14 -29.70
CA ILE A 261 -16.34 -5.05 -28.75
C ILE A 261 -15.33 -6.16 -28.41
N GLY A 262 -14.84 -6.18 -27.17
CA GLY A 262 -14.07 -7.26 -26.55
C GLY A 262 -14.49 -7.43 -25.09
N PRO A 263 -14.36 -8.62 -24.48
CA PRO A 263 -14.92 -8.88 -23.17
C PRO A 263 -14.15 -8.14 -22.07
N GLU A 264 -14.81 -7.22 -21.38
CA GLU A 264 -14.30 -6.60 -20.16
C GLU A 264 -14.13 -7.66 -19.06
N LYS A 265 -12.90 -8.14 -18.82
CA LYS A 265 -12.59 -8.92 -17.63
C LYS A 265 -12.54 -7.98 -16.42
N LYS A 266 -13.60 -8.00 -15.60
CA LYS A 266 -13.64 -7.31 -14.31
C LYS A 266 -12.54 -7.85 -13.39
N ARG A 267 -11.79 -6.94 -12.77
CA ARG A 267 -10.71 -7.25 -11.82
C ARG A 267 -11.28 -7.71 -10.49
N LYS A 268 -10.68 -8.75 -9.91
CA LYS A 268 -11.13 -9.27 -8.61
C LYS A 268 -10.66 -8.37 -7.49
N VAL A 269 -11.60 -7.90 -6.68
CA VAL A 269 -11.36 -7.07 -5.50
C VAL A 269 -12.00 -7.77 -4.30
N SER A 270 -11.33 -7.75 -3.15
CA SER A 270 -11.95 -8.18 -1.90
C SER A 270 -12.01 -7.04 -0.89
N GLU A 271 -13.15 -6.97 -0.21
CA GLU A 271 -13.47 -6.05 0.87
C GLU A 271 -13.47 -6.77 2.21
N PRO A 272 -13.38 -6.05 3.34
CA PRO A 272 -13.38 -6.69 4.63
C PRO A 272 -14.79 -7.13 5.05
N GLU A 273 -14.88 -8.16 5.90
CA GLU A 273 -16.12 -8.42 6.64
C GLU A 273 -16.43 -7.24 7.58
N LYS A 274 -17.65 -6.67 7.49
CA LYS A 274 -18.02 -5.44 8.20
C LYS A 274 -18.40 -5.71 9.66
N LEU A 275 -17.81 -4.93 10.57
CA LEU A 275 -18.35 -4.61 11.90
C LEU A 275 -18.18 -3.11 12.15
N LEU A 276 -19.19 -2.45 12.72
CA LEU A 276 -19.11 -1.04 13.11
C LEU A 276 -18.05 -0.87 14.21
N LEU A 277 -16.95 -0.20 13.89
CA LEU A 277 -15.87 0.07 14.84
C LEU A 277 -16.23 1.28 15.70
N ASN A 278 -16.84 1.05 16.88
CA ASN A 278 -16.95 2.05 17.94
C ASN A 278 -15.83 1.82 18.97
N CYS A 279 -14.60 2.26 18.69
CA CYS A 279 -13.55 2.36 19.70
C CYS A 279 -12.62 3.52 19.35
N ARG A 280 -12.56 4.55 20.21
CA ARG A 280 -11.51 5.57 20.23
C ARG A 280 -11.06 5.82 21.66
N LYS A 281 -9.78 6.18 21.81
CA LYS A 281 -9.14 6.60 23.06
C LYS A 281 -9.75 7.89 23.60
#